data_AF-A0A2A4JQP2-F1
#
_entry.id   AF-A0A2A4JQP2-F1
#
_cell.length_a   1.000
_cell.length_b   1.000
_cell.length_c   1.000
_cell.angle_alpha   90.00
_cell.angle_beta   90.00
_cell.angle_gamma   90.00
#
_symmetry.space_group_name_H-M   'P 1'
#
loop_
_entity.id
_entity.type
_entity.pdbx_description
1 polymer ?
#
loop_
_entity_poly.entity_id
_entity_poly.type
_entity_poly.pdbx_seq_one_letter_code
_entity_poly.pdbx_strand_id
1 'polypeptide(L)'
;MSGTQGNAPDSEPDCECFAESRTRKTCPSPRNVTHPLRYYEFTQEEMRALEECDRESFFQRCVPFSAFLATITYAAIKNETLRTNPHFGVAPKVVTAVLAGYVLGRLSYLNACDQKLRALPANSHLGNIMRKYYADNIAYYNPKPKTPENK
;
A
#
# COMPACT_ATOMS: atom_id res chain seq x y z
N MET A 1 -28.38 -1.95 51.64
CA MET A 1 -28.13 -3.41 51.74
C MET A 1 -27.63 -3.88 50.39
N SER A 2 -26.49 -4.60 50.37
CA SER A 2 -25.82 -5.29 49.25
C SER A 2 -25.34 -4.39 48.08
N GLY A 3 -24.05 -4.24 47.80
CA GLY A 3 -23.05 -5.27 47.43
C GLY A 3 -22.94 -5.24 45.89
N THR A 4 -21.82 -4.94 45.23
CA THR A 4 -20.53 -5.67 45.29
C THR A 4 -19.38 -4.78 44.76
N GLN A 5 -18.18 -4.94 45.33
CA GLN A 5 -16.89 -4.44 44.82
C GLN A 5 -16.26 -5.42 43.80
N GLY A 6 -15.38 -4.89 42.94
CA GLY A 6 -14.38 -5.60 42.14
C GLY A 6 -14.46 -5.18 40.67
N ASN A 7 -13.42 -4.73 39.96
CA ASN A 7 -11.98 -4.62 40.18
C ASN A 7 -11.45 -3.45 39.31
N ALA A 8 -10.34 -2.83 39.69
CA ALA A 8 -9.47 -2.08 38.76
C ALA A 8 -8.19 -2.91 38.54
N PRO A 9 -7.23 -2.59 37.64
CA PRO A 9 -7.18 -1.54 36.60
C PRO A 9 -6.59 -2.05 35.25
N ASP A 10 -7.22 -1.78 34.10
CA ASP A 10 -6.55 -2.02 32.80
C ASP A 10 -6.36 -0.69 32.07
N SER A 11 -5.13 -0.19 32.18
CA SER A 11 -4.57 0.88 31.38
C SER A 11 -4.50 0.45 29.92
N GLU A 12 -5.43 0.91 29.09
CA GLU A 12 -5.39 0.73 27.62
C GLU A 12 -5.07 2.05 26.90
N PRO A 13 -4.27 1.97 25.83
CA PRO A 13 -3.29 2.99 25.45
C PRO A 13 -3.88 4.18 24.68
N ASP A 14 -3.31 5.36 24.93
CA ASP A 14 -3.52 6.59 24.15
C ASP A 14 -3.16 6.36 22.67
N CYS A 15 -4.17 6.28 21.80
CA CYS A 15 -3.98 6.31 20.36
C CYS A 15 -3.97 7.77 19.87
N GLU A 16 -2.77 8.32 19.63
CA GLU A 16 -2.57 9.61 18.99
C GLU A 16 -3.13 9.61 17.55
N CYS A 17 -4.12 10.46 17.28
CA CYS A 17 -4.65 10.66 15.93
C CYS A 17 -3.86 11.73 15.17
N PHE A 18 -3.21 11.31 14.08
CA PHE A 18 -2.55 12.17 13.09
C PHE A 18 -3.58 12.93 12.25
N ALA A 19 -4.10 14.05 12.77
CA ALA A 19 -4.73 15.07 11.95
C ALA A 19 -4.51 16.45 12.58
N GLU A 20 -3.59 17.22 11.99
CA GLU A 20 -3.25 18.58 12.40
C GLU A 20 -4.34 19.57 11.95
N SER A 21 -5.51 19.51 12.59
CA SER A 21 -6.51 20.58 12.52
C SER A 21 -6.96 20.93 13.95
N ARG A 22 -6.39 22.02 14.44
CA ARG A 22 -6.54 22.58 15.79
C ARG A 22 -7.98 23.07 16.04
N THR A 23 -8.85 22.26 16.63
CA THR A 23 -9.99 22.73 17.47
C THR A 23 -10.55 21.63 18.38
N ARG A 24 -10.44 21.88 19.70
CA ARG A 24 -11.08 21.26 20.88
C ARG A 24 -11.84 19.93 20.75
N LYS A 25 -11.31 18.93 21.50
CA LYS A 25 -11.98 17.79 22.18
C LYS A 25 -13.43 17.49 21.78
N THR A 26 -13.61 16.50 20.91
CA THR A 26 -14.54 15.36 21.05
C THR A 26 -14.39 14.50 19.80
N CYS A 27 -13.94 13.25 19.96
CA CYS A 27 -13.91 12.31 18.83
C CYS A 27 -15.35 12.03 18.39
N PRO A 28 -15.72 12.21 17.10
CA PRO A 28 -17.01 11.75 16.63
C PRO A 28 -17.07 10.22 16.71
N SER A 29 -18.22 9.67 17.12
CA SER A 29 -18.49 8.23 17.06
C SER A 29 -18.18 7.72 15.63
N PRO A 30 -17.60 6.51 15.45
CA PRO A 30 -17.29 5.96 14.13
C PRO A 30 -18.58 5.68 13.35
N ARG A 31 -19.13 6.72 12.72
CA ARG A 31 -20.12 6.62 11.67
C ARG A 31 -19.35 6.54 10.38
N ASN A 32 -19.35 5.34 9.81
CA ASN A 32 -19.03 5.01 8.41
C ASN A 32 -18.13 6.04 7.73
N VAL A 33 -16.84 5.99 8.06
CA VAL A 33 -15.84 6.90 7.48
C VAL A 33 -15.81 6.63 5.99
N THR A 34 -16.46 7.49 5.23
CA THR A 34 -16.23 7.56 3.80
C THR A 34 -14.75 7.91 3.65
N HIS A 35 -13.99 7.03 3.00
CA HIS A 35 -12.54 7.12 2.89
C HIS A 35 -12.13 8.58 2.57
N PRO A 36 -11.17 9.20 3.30
CA PRO A 36 -10.83 10.62 3.16
C PRO A 36 -10.40 11.04 1.75
N LEU A 37 -10.14 10.07 0.86
CA LEU A 37 -9.84 10.27 -0.56
C LEU A 37 -11.08 10.40 -1.46
N ARG A 38 -12.30 10.19 -0.95
CA ARG A 38 -13.53 10.21 -1.77
C ARG A 38 -13.84 11.59 -2.36
N TYR A 39 -13.35 12.65 -1.72
CA TYR A 39 -13.54 14.05 -2.14
C TYR A 39 -12.24 14.74 -2.56
N TYR A 40 -11.16 13.98 -2.76
CA TYR A 40 -9.91 14.55 -3.22
C TYR A 40 -9.94 14.69 -4.75
N GLU A 41 -10.07 15.93 -5.24
CA GLU A 41 -9.88 16.22 -6.65
C GLU A 41 -8.38 16.34 -6.94
N PHE A 42 -7.85 15.36 -7.66
CA PHE A 42 -6.46 15.39 -8.13
C PHE A 42 -6.26 16.55 -9.10
N THR A 43 -5.17 17.28 -8.90
CA THR A 43 -4.71 18.26 -9.90
C THR A 43 -4.26 17.54 -11.18
N GLN A 44 -4.26 18.24 -12.31
CA GLN A 44 -3.86 17.66 -13.60
C GLN A 44 -2.45 17.05 -13.58
N GLU A 45 -1.52 17.66 -12.84
CA GLU A 45 -0.15 17.16 -12.71
C GLU A 45 -0.07 15.89 -11.84
N GLU A 46 -0.90 15.79 -10.80
CA GLU A 46 -0.99 14.59 -9.98
C GLU A 46 -1.61 13.43 -10.79
N MET A 47 -2.68 13.70 -11.55
CA MET A 47 -3.28 12.68 -12.42
C MET A 47 -2.29 12.18 -13.48
N ARG A 48 -1.57 13.10 -14.14
CA ARG A 48 -0.56 12.74 -15.14
C ARG A 48 0.56 11.87 -14.55
N ALA A 49 1.03 12.19 -13.34
CA ALA A 49 2.06 11.39 -12.68
C ALA A 49 1.58 9.96 -12.36
N LEU A 50 0.32 9.81 -11.94
CA LEU A 50 -0.30 8.49 -11.71
C LEU A 50 -0.41 7.69 -13.01
N GLU A 51 -0.84 8.32 -14.10
CA GLU A 51 -0.99 7.66 -15.40
C GLU A 51 0.36 7.21 -15.98
N GLU A 52 1.40 8.04 -15.88
CA GLU A 52 2.73 7.67 -16.37
C GLU A 52 3.28 6.47 -15.61
N CYS A 53 3.06 6.44 -14.29
CA CYS A 53 3.45 5.31 -13.45
C CYS A 53 2.73 4.02 -13.84
N ASP A 54 1.44 4.08 -14.17
CA ASP A 54 0.68 2.94 -14.66
C ASP A 54 1.21 2.42 -15.99
N ARG A 55 1.53 3.34 -16.91
CA ARG A 55 2.05 3.02 -18.22
C ARG A 55 3.44 2.37 -18.13
N GLU A 56 4.35 2.98 -17.39
CA GLU A 56 5.70 2.46 -17.19
C GLU A 56 5.70 1.10 -16.47
N SER A 57 4.86 0.93 -15.44
CA SER A 57 4.71 -0.33 -14.72
C SER A 57 4.27 -1.45 -15.65
N PHE A 58 3.29 -1.17 -16.53
CA PHE A 58 2.76 -2.15 -17.47
C PHE A 58 3.85 -2.65 -18.42
N PHE A 59 4.50 -1.73 -19.15
CA PHE A 59 5.47 -2.09 -20.18
C PHE A 59 6.79 -2.61 -19.62
N GLN A 60 7.31 -2.00 -18.55
CA GLN A 60 8.67 -2.29 -18.07
C GLN A 60 8.73 -3.49 -17.12
N ARG A 61 7.65 -3.85 -16.43
CA ARG A 61 7.66 -4.89 -15.38
C ARG A 61 6.56 -5.93 -15.56
N CYS A 62 5.30 -5.52 -15.76
CA CYS A 62 4.19 -6.47 -15.83
C CYS A 62 4.29 -7.40 -17.04
N VAL A 63 4.59 -6.86 -18.23
CA VAL A 63 4.77 -7.65 -19.45
C VAL A 63 5.91 -8.68 -19.31
N PRO A 64 7.15 -8.32 -18.89
CA PRO A 64 8.20 -9.31 -18.74
C PRO A 64 7.93 -10.32 -17.62
N PHE A 65 7.35 -9.92 -16.47
CA PHE A 65 7.02 -10.87 -15.40
C PHE A 65 5.92 -11.85 -15.80
N SER A 66 4.86 -11.37 -16.46
CA SER A 66 3.79 -12.24 -16.95
C SER A 66 4.28 -13.19 -18.04
N ALA A 67 5.09 -12.71 -18.99
CA ALA A 67 5.70 -13.56 -20.01
C ALA A 67 6.61 -14.62 -19.38
N PHE A 68 7.43 -14.24 -18.41
CA PHE A 68 8.33 -15.17 -17.70
C PHE A 68 7.56 -16.25 -16.93
N LEU A 69 6.53 -15.88 -16.17
CA LEU A 69 5.71 -16.85 -15.46
C LEU A 69 4.90 -17.73 -16.41
N ALA A 70 4.41 -17.17 -17.52
CA ALA A 70 3.71 -17.93 -18.55
C ALA A 70 4.63 -18.96 -19.22
N THR A 71 5.87 -18.59 -19.56
CA THR A 71 6.84 -19.51 -20.18
C THR A 71 7.27 -20.61 -19.22
N ILE A 72 7.53 -20.28 -17.94
CA ILE A 72 7.80 -21.28 -16.90
C ILE A 72 6.64 -22.26 -16.77
N THR A 73 5.41 -21.74 -16.67
CA THR A 73 4.21 -22.58 -16.50
C THR A 73 3.99 -23.46 -17.72
N TYR A 74 4.21 -22.93 -18.92
CA TYR A 74 4.12 -23.69 -20.15
C TYR A 74 5.17 -24.81 -20.22
N ALA A 75 6.43 -24.51 -19.89
CA ALA A 75 7.49 -25.50 -19.84
C ALA A 75 7.22 -26.60 -18.80
N ALA A 76 6.72 -26.23 -17.62
CA ALA A 76 6.40 -27.17 -16.55
C ALA A 76 5.22 -28.10 -16.91
N ILE A 77 4.26 -27.61 -17.70
CA ILE A 77 3.17 -28.44 -18.25
C ILE A 77 3.72 -29.40 -19.32
N LYS A 78 4.65 -28.92 -20.17
CA LYS A 78 5.28 -29.75 -21.22
C LYS A 78 6.15 -30.86 -20.65
N ASN A 79 6.79 -30.63 -19.50
CA ASN A 79 7.59 -31.62 -18.76
C ASN A 79 6.74 -32.54 -17.86
N GLU A 80 5.41 -32.60 -18.06
CA GLU A 80 4.44 -33.41 -17.31
C GLU A 80 4.41 -33.19 -15.79
N THR A 81 5.14 -32.20 -15.27
CA THR A 81 5.15 -31.88 -13.84
C THR A 81 3.79 -31.34 -13.38
N LEU A 82 3.04 -30.70 -14.29
CA LEU A 82 1.72 -30.14 -14.03
C LEU A 82 0.62 -30.81 -14.88
N ARG A 83 -0.16 -31.72 -14.29
CA ARG A 83 -1.30 -32.42 -14.95
C ARG A 83 -2.28 -31.47 -15.66
N THR A 84 -2.41 -31.60 -16.97
CA THR A 84 -3.37 -30.84 -17.77
C THR A 84 -4.80 -31.32 -17.46
N ASN A 85 -5.75 -30.41 -17.29
CA ASN A 85 -7.14 -30.79 -17.02
C ASN A 85 -7.80 -31.21 -18.35
N PRO A 86 -8.41 -32.40 -18.47
CA PRO A 86 -8.95 -32.91 -19.75
C PRO A 86 -10.03 -32.00 -20.37
N HIS A 87 -10.76 -31.22 -19.58
CA HIS A 87 -11.80 -30.31 -20.08
C HIS A 87 -11.30 -28.91 -20.43
N PHE A 88 -10.29 -28.39 -19.73
CA PHE A 88 -9.84 -26.99 -19.85
C PHE A 88 -8.43 -26.84 -20.42
N GLY A 89 -7.73 -27.95 -20.68
CA GLY A 89 -6.41 -27.95 -21.26
C GLY A 89 -5.38 -27.19 -20.40
N VAL A 90 -4.49 -26.49 -21.09
CA VAL A 90 -3.37 -25.71 -20.54
C VAL A 90 -3.80 -24.30 -20.09
N ALA A 91 -4.91 -23.81 -20.64
CA ALA A 91 -5.37 -22.43 -20.52
C ALA A 91 -5.52 -21.92 -19.07
N PRO A 92 -6.24 -22.59 -18.14
CA PRO A 92 -6.49 -22.02 -16.82
C PRO A 92 -5.19 -21.80 -16.03
N LYS A 93 -4.21 -22.70 -16.17
CA LYS A 93 -2.93 -22.62 -15.45
C LYS A 93 -2.06 -21.46 -15.95
N VAL A 94 -2.01 -21.28 -17.26
CA VAL A 94 -1.24 -20.19 -17.86
C VAL A 94 -1.90 -18.84 -17.55
N VAL A 95 -3.22 -18.73 -17.61
CA VAL A 95 -3.93 -17.49 -17.24
C VAL A 95 -3.67 -17.13 -15.78
N THR A 96 -3.73 -18.09 -14.85
CA THR A 96 -3.39 -17.81 -13.44
C THR A 96 -1.95 -17.34 -13.26
N ALA A 97 -1.00 -17.89 -14.03
CA ALA A 97 0.39 -17.48 -13.99
C ALA A 97 0.59 -16.05 -14.54
N VAL A 98 -0.10 -15.70 -15.62
CA VAL A 98 -0.11 -14.35 -16.18
C VAL A 98 -0.70 -13.34 -15.20
N LEU A 99 -1.83 -13.65 -14.57
CA LEU A 99 -2.46 -12.79 -13.57
C LEU A 99 -1.56 -12.59 -12.34
N ALA A 100 -0.92 -13.67 -11.85
CA ALA A 100 0.05 -13.58 -10.77
C ALA A 100 1.24 -12.68 -11.15
N GLY A 101 1.75 -12.81 -12.39
CA GLY A 101 2.82 -11.96 -12.92
C GLY A 101 2.43 -10.50 -13.06
N TYR A 102 1.19 -10.22 -13.42
CA TYR A 102 0.66 -8.86 -13.48
C TYR A 102 0.61 -8.22 -12.07
N VAL A 103 0.08 -8.93 -11.08
CA VAL A 103 0.01 -8.44 -9.69
C VAL A 103 1.41 -8.21 -9.14
N LEU A 104 2.33 -9.16 -9.33
CA LEU A 104 3.72 -9.03 -8.91
C LEU A 104 4.42 -7.85 -9.59
N GLY A 105 4.19 -7.65 -10.88
CA GLY A 105 4.74 -6.55 -11.66
C GLY A 105 4.26 -5.18 -11.16
N ARG A 106 2.96 -5.07 -10.83
CA ARG A 106 2.38 -3.87 -10.23
C ARG A 106 3.01 -3.57 -8.87
N LEU A 107 3.02 -4.55 -7.96
CA LEU A 107 3.59 -4.40 -6.61
C LEU A 107 5.06 -4.00 -6.64
N SER A 108 5.84 -4.58 -7.55
CA SER A 108 7.26 -4.23 -7.70
C SER A 108 7.49 -2.78 -8.10
N TYR A 109 6.56 -2.15 -8.81
CA TYR A 109 6.72 -0.77 -9.30
C TYR A 109 6.19 0.29 -8.33
N LEU A 110 5.34 -0.10 -7.36
CA LEU A 110 4.74 0.85 -6.41
C LEU A 110 5.78 1.69 -5.67
N ASN A 111 6.92 1.11 -5.29
CA ASN A 111 7.99 1.83 -4.59
C ASN A 111 8.67 2.89 -5.48
N ALA A 112 8.87 2.60 -6.76
CA ALA A 112 9.45 3.55 -7.70
C ALA A 112 8.46 4.67 -8.05
N CYS A 113 7.18 4.31 -8.16
CA CYS A 113 6.08 5.23 -8.36
C CYS A 113 6.00 6.26 -7.22
N ASP A 114 6.03 5.78 -5.98
CA ASP A 114 5.95 6.60 -4.78
C ASP A 114 7.16 7.57 -4.66
N GLN A 115 8.35 7.17 -5.10
CA GLN A 115 9.48 8.09 -5.21
C GLN A 115 9.22 9.21 -6.24
N LYS A 116 8.63 8.90 -7.39
CA LYS A 116 8.22 9.91 -8.37
C LYS A 116 7.14 10.83 -7.81
N LEU A 117 6.16 10.29 -7.08
CA LEU A 117 5.08 11.06 -6.45
C LEU A 117 5.60 12.04 -5.38
N ARG A 118 6.64 11.68 -4.64
CA ARG A 118 7.30 12.58 -3.68
C ARG A 118 8.12 13.69 -4.33
N ALA A 119 8.61 13.45 -5.55
CA ALA A 119 9.38 14.42 -6.32
C ALA A 119 8.51 15.48 -7.02
N LEU A 120 7.18 15.41 -6.91
CA LEU A 120 6.30 16.43 -7.46
C LEU A 120 6.57 17.82 -6.84
N PRO A 121 6.35 18.90 -7.61
CA PRO A 121 6.55 20.26 -7.14
C PRO A 121 5.65 20.61 -5.94
N ALA A 122 6.11 21.58 -5.13
CA ALA A 122 5.51 21.91 -3.82
C ALA A 122 4.07 22.43 -3.87
N ASN A 123 3.55 22.76 -5.06
CA ASN A 123 2.17 23.14 -5.30
C ASN A 123 1.19 21.96 -5.27
N SER A 124 1.66 20.71 -5.33
CA SER A 124 0.81 19.52 -5.25
C SER A 124 0.61 19.08 -3.80
N HIS A 125 -0.65 18.94 -3.38
CA HIS A 125 -0.99 18.51 -2.03
C HIS A 125 -0.61 17.03 -1.83
N LEU A 126 -0.76 16.19 -2.87
CA LEU A 126 -0.42 14.78 -2.87
C LEU A 126 1.09 14.56 -2.61
N GLY A 127 1.95 15.34 -3.24
CA GLY A 127 3.40 15.22 -3.07
C GLY A 127 3.85 15.59 -1.64
N ASN A 128 3.18 16.57 -1.02
CA ASN A 128 3.46 16.98 0.35
C ASN A 128 3.05 15.90 1.37
N ILE A 129 1.85 15.32 1.22
CA ILE A 129 1.40 14.24 2.12
C ILE A 129 2.31 13.01 1.99
N MET A 130 2.69 12.62 0.76
CA MET A 130 3.56 11.45 0.53
C MET A 130 4.96 11.64 1.15
N ARG A 131 5.50 12.87 1.13
CA ARG A 131 6.75 13.21 1.80
C ARG A 131 6.64 13.13 3.32
N LYS A 132 5.54 13.65 3.89
CA LYS A 132 5.27 13.58 5.34
C LYS A 132 5.18 12.12 5.81
N TYR A 133 4.33 11.32 5.16
CA TYR A 133 4.18 9.90 5.49
C TYR A 133 5.49 9.11 5.38
N TYR A 134 6.35 9.44 4.41
CA TYR A 134 7.65 8.79 4.28
C TYR A 134 8.62 9.15 5.40
N ALA A 135 8.70 10.43 5.74
CA ALA A 135 9.54 10.90 6.84
C ALA A 135 9.11 10.26 8.18
N ASP A 136 7.80 10.20 8.43
CA ASP A 136 7.24 9.57 9.63
C ASP A 136 7.54 8.06 9.67
N ASN A 137 7.36 7.35 8.55
CA ASN A 137 7.70 5.92 8.45
C ASN A 137 9.20 5.64 8.67
N ILE A 138 10.09 6.49 8.14
CA ILE A 138 11.53 6.36 8.37
C ILE A 138 11.86 6.59 9.86
N ALA A 139 11.28 7.62 10.47
CA ALA A 139 11.49 7.92 11.88
C ALA A 139 11.00 6.78 12.80
N TYR A 140 9.91 6.12 12.40
CA TYR A 140 9.40 4.93 13.08
C TYR A 140 10.35 3.71 12.95
N TYR A 141 10.88 3.44 11.76
CA TYR A 141 11.75 2.28 11.52
C TYR A 141 13.19 2.47 12.03
N ASN A 142 13.66 3.72 12.14
CA ASN A 142 15.01 4.04 12.60
C ASN A 142 14.95 5.02 13.80
N PRO A 143 14.50 4.55 14.99
CA PRO A 143 14.44 5.39 16.16
C PRO A 143 15.85 5.82 16.54
N LYS A 144 16.11 7.13 16.68
CA LYS A 144 17.41 7.60 17.14
C LYS A 144 17.69 7.00 18.53
N PRO A 145 18.91 6.50 18.80
CA PRO A 145 19.27 6.07 20.14
C PRO A 145 19.12 7.26 21.08
N LYS A 146 18.38 7.06 22.17
CA LYS A 146 18.16 8.07 23.20
C LYS A 146 19.53 8.44 23.75
N THR A 147 20.07 9.59 23.34
CA THR A 147 21.23 10.17 24.03
C THR A 147 20.77 10.41 25.47
N PRO A 148 21.49 9.91 26.49
CA PRO A 148 21.08 10.13 27.86
C PRO A 148 21.03 11.63 28.09
N GLU A 149 19.81 12.14 28.30
CA GLU A 149 19.55 13.48 28.80
C GLU A 149 20.24 13.56 30.16
N ASN A 150 21.41 14.20 30.16
CA ASN A 150 22.24 14.38 31.35
C ASN A 150 21.48 15.36 32.26
N LYS A 151 20.87 14.80 33.31
CA LYS A 151 20.26 15.55 34.41
C LYS A 151 21.31 15.86 35.47
#